data_AF-A0AAV8Z0L8-F1
#
_entry.id   AF-A0AAV8Z0L8-F1
#
_cell.length_a   1.000
_cell.length_b   1.000
_cell.length_c   1.000
_cell.angle_alpha   90.00
_cell.angle_beta   90.00
_cell.angle_gamma   90.00
#
_symmetry.space_group_name_H-M   'P 1'
#
loop_
_entity.id
_entity.type
_entity.pdbx_description
1 polymer ?
#
loop_
_entity_poly.entity_id
_entity_poly.type
_entity_poly.pdbx_seq_one_letter_code
_entity_poly.pdbx_strand_id
1 'polypeptide(L)'
;MESTHYGFFADYLDYNIITCIRQDLFNISERPDSGILEPPLVELTPYLFLLALEMFIEVSECTTQAEIDRHLELGKQYLAKGQLGDALSHFHSAVEGDPNNYLTYFKRGTVYLALGKAKNALSDLDRVLEIKPDFTAARISRGNIHLKQADYDLAQLDFYNVLW
;
A
#
# COMPACT_ATOMS: atom_id res chain seq x y z
N MET A 1 -15.72 -0.36 29.69
CA MET A 1 -15.06 0.61 28.80
C MET A 1 -14.73 -0.15 27.54
N GLU A 2 -15.59 0.07 26.55
CA GLU A 2 -15.83 -0.86 25.45
C GLU A 2 -14.71 -0.83 24.41
N SER A 3 -14.23 -2.04 24.11
CA SER A 3 -13.44 -2.41 22.96
C SER A 3 -14.31 -3.30 22.09
N THR A 4 -14.75 -2.83 20.92
CA THR A 4 -15.34 -3.70 19.89
C THR A 4 -14.96 -3.21 18.50
N HIS A 5 -14.00 -3.93 17.91
CA HIS A 5 -14.02 -4.44 16.54
C HIS A 5 -14.64 -3.56 15.45
N TYR A 6 -13.83 -2.67 14.87
CA TYR A 6 -13.97 -2.27 13.46
C TYR A 6 -12.85 -2.94 12.66
N GLY A 7 -12.96 -4.27 12.55
CA GLY A 7 -12.08 -5.09 11.72
C GLY A 7 -12.90 -6.26 11.21
N PHE A 8 -13.68 -6.05 10.14
CA PHE A 8 -14.17 -7.14 9.26
C PHE A 8 -14.90 -6.72 7.97
N PHE A 9 -14.89 -5.45 7.54
CA PHE A 9 -15.68 -5.04 6.34
C PHE A 9 -14.89 -4.24 5.27
N ALA A 10 -13.56 -4.30 5.28
CA ALA A 10 -12.73 -3.62 4.28
C ALA A 10 -12.27 -4.52 3.11
N ASP A 11 -12.71 -5.78 3.06
CA ASP A 11 -12.44 -6.69 1.95
C ASP A 11 -13.75 -6.98 1.21
N TYR A 12 -14.10 -6.16 0.21
CA TYR A 12 -14.82 -6.55 -1.03
C TYR A 12 -15.45 -5.33 -1.71
N LEU A 13 -14.63 -4.55 -2.40
CA LEU A 13 -14.92 -4.26 -3.80
C LEU A 13 -13.57 -4.36 -4.51
N ASP A 14 -13.22 -5.57 -4.93
CA ASP A 14 -12.08 -5.80 -5.80
C ASP A 14 -12.14 -4.78 -6.96
N TYR A 15 -11.04 -4.09 -7.24
CA TYR A 15 -10.94 -3.19 -8.40
C TYR A 15 -11.41 -3.88 -9.70
N ASN A 16 -11.25 -5.20 -9.76
CA ASN A 16 -11.76 -6.08 -10.83
C ASN A 16 -13.29 -6.19 -10.86
N ILE A 17 -13.98 -6.17 -9.71
CA ILE A 17 -15.46 -6.17 -9.63
C ILE A 17 -16.00 -4.84 -10.11
N ILE A 18 -15.38 -3.72 -9.71
CA ILE A 18 -15.79 -2.37 -10.13
C ILE A 18 -15.60 -2.21 -11.66
N THR A 19 -14.46 -2.65 -12.19
CA THR A 19 -14.20 -2.62 -13.64
C THR A 19 -15.10 -3.58 -14.42
N CYS A 20 -15.47 -4.75 -13.86
CA CYS A 20 -16.48 -5.64 -14.46
C CYS A 20 -17.86 -4.99 -14.54
N ILE A 21 -18.33 -4.38 -13.45
CA ILE A 21 -19.62 -3.69 -13.42
C ILE A 21 -19.63 -2.53 -14.43
N ARG A 22 -18.53 -1.78 -14.55
CA ARG A 22 -18.33 -0.74 -15.55
C ARG A 22 -18.47 -1.26 -16.99
N GLN A 23 -17.87 -2.42 -17.29
CA GLN A 23 -17.92 -3.03 -18.63
C GLN A 23 -19.33 -3.57 -18.96
N ASP A 24 -20.00 -4.17 -17.99
CA ASP A 24 -21.37 -4.68 -18.15
C ASP A 24 -22.38 -3.55 -18.36
N LEU A 25 -22.23 -2.44 -17.64
CA LEU A 25 -23.09 -1.25 -17.79
C LEU A 25 -22.87 -0.57 -19.15
N PHE A 26 -21.62 -0.49 -19.63
CA PHE A 26 -21.32 -0.01 -20.98
C PHE A 26 -21.99 -0.90 -22.05
N ASN A 27 -21.90 -2.23 -21.90
CA ASN A 27 -22.51 -3.19 -22.82
C ASN A 27 -24.05 -3.15 -22.82
N ILE A 28 -24.70 -2.77 -21.71
CA ILE A 28 -26.16 -2.58 -21.64
C ILE A 28 -26.59 -1.33 -22.42
N SER A 29 -25.76 -0.27 -22.43
CA SER A 29 -26.04 0.97 -23.17
C SER A 29 -25.94 0.82 -24.70
N GLU A 30 -25.22 -0.19 -25.20
CA GLU A 30 -24.96 -0.39 -26.63
C GLU A 30 -25.84 -1.47 -27.32
N ARG A 31 -26.79 -2.12 -26.64
CA ARG A 31 -27.63 -3.14 -27.30
C ARG A 31 -28.60 -2.50 -28.33
N PRO A 32 -28.50 -2.82 -29.64
CA PRO A 32 -29.24 -2.10 -30.68
C PRO A 32 -30.69 -2.57 -30.90
N ASP A 33 -31.19 -3.59 -30.17
CA ASP A 33 -32.47 -4.26 -30.49
C ASP A 33 -33.44 -4.40 -29.28
N SER A 34 -33.65 -3.34 -28.51
CA SER A 34 -34.87 -3.27 -27.69
C SER A 34 -35.53 -1.93 -27.92
N GLY A 35 -36.65 -1.93 -28.65
CA GLY A 35 -37.49 -0.76 -28.95
C GLY A 35 -38.13 -0.13 -27.71
N ILE A 36 -37.31 0.31 -26.78
CA ILE A 36 -37.68 1.04 -25.58
C ILE A 36 -37.49 2.51 -25.93
N LEU A 37 -38.61 3.15 -26.24
CA LEU A 37 -38.79 4.59 -26.12
C LEU A 37 -38.17 5.02 -24.77
N GLU A 38 -37.22 5.96 -24.81
CA GLU A 38 -36.44 6.51 -23.68
C GLU A 38 -36.92 6.04 -22.29
N PRO A 39 -36.10 5.30 -21.52
CA PRO A 39 -36.56 4.76 -20.23
C PRO A 39 -37.04 5.90 -19.34
N PRO A 40 -38.20 5.75 -18.66
CA PRO A 40 -38.75 6.80 -17.83
C PRO A 40 -37.70 7.23 -16.79
N LEU A 41 -37.55 8.54 -16.57
CA LEU A 41 -36.52 9.19 -15.72
C LEU A 41 -36.28 8.53 -14.35
N VAL A 42 -37.23 7.72 -13.87
CA VAL A 42 -37.19 6.93 -12.64
C VAL A 42 -36.15 5.79 -12.69
N GLU A 43 -35.89 5.16 -13.83
CA GLU A 43 -34.92 4.05 -13.96
C GLU A 43 -33.46 4.50 -14.09
N LEU A 44 -33.23 5.78 -14.43
CA LEU A 44 -31.88 6.40 -14.48
C LEU A 44 -31.39 6.85 -13.09
N THR A 45 -32.28 6.93 -12.11
CA THR A 45 -31.95 7.39 -10.74
C THR A 45 -30.92 6.54 -10.00
N PRO A 46 -30.94 5.18 -10.03
CA PRO A 46 -29.87 4.39 -9.41
C PRO A 46 -28.53 4.54 -10.14
N TYR A 47 -28.54 4.76 -11.46
CA TYR A 47 -27.33 4.93 -12.26
C TYR A 47 -26.64 6.27 -11.96
N LEU A 48 -27.43 7.34 -11.83
CA LEU A 48 -26.92 8.67 -11.47
C LEU A 48 -26.39 8.71 -10.03
N PHE A 49 -27.01 7.94 -9.13
CA PHE A 49 -26.52 7.72 -7.77
C PHE A 49 -25.22 6.91 -7.74
N LEU A 50 -25.10 5.85 -8.55
CA LEU A 50 -23.87 5.06 -8.71
C LEU A 50 -22.73 5.92 -9.28
N LEU A 51 -22.98 6.71 -10.32
CA LEU A 51 -21.99 7.63 -10.90
C LEU A 51 -21.56 8.71 -9.89
N ALA A 52 -22.48 9.22 -9.09
CA ALA A 52 -22.16 10.16 -8.02
C ALA A 52 -21.30 9.47 -6.94
N LEU A 53 -21.63 8.24 -6.56
CA LEU A 53 -20.88 7.46 -5.57
C LEU A 53 -19.47 7.13 -6.06
N GLU A 54 -19.30 6.74 -7.33
CA GLU A 54 -17.99 6.51 -7.96
C GLU A 54 -17.12 7.78 -7.93
N MET A 55 -17.70 8.94 -8.25
CA MET A 55 -17.02 10.23 -8.14
C MET A 55 -16.61 10.55 -6.69
N PHE A 56 -17.45 10.22 -5.71
CA PHE A 56 -17.12 10.42 -4.29
C PHE A 56 -16.01 9.48 -3.79
N ILE A 57 -15.98 8.22 -4.27
CA ILE A 57 -14.94 7.25 -3.92
C ILE A 57 -13.59 7.64 -4.52
N GLU A 58 -13.54 7.98 -5.82
CA GLU A 58 -12.29 8.40 -6.49
C GLU A 58 -11.68 9.65 -5.86
N VAL A 59 -12.50 10.62 -5.44
CA VAL A 59 -12.03 11.84 -4.76
C VAL A 59 -11.43 11.51 -3.39
N SER A 60 -12.03 10.57 -2.63
CA SER A 60 -11.51 10.13 -1.34
C SER A 60 -10.13 9.48 -1.49
N GLU A 61 -9.99 8.55 -2.43
CA GLU A 61 -8.71 7.85 -2.68
C GLU A 61 -7.59 8.80 -3.13
N CYS A 62 -7.91 9.75 -4.02
CA CYS A 62 -6.95 10.74 -4.50
C CYS A 62 -6.43 11.65 -3.35
N THR A 63 -7.30 12.03 -2.40
CA THR A 63 -6.87 12.80 -1.22
C THR A 63 -5.95 12.01 -0.30
N THR A 64 -6.21 10.71 -0.12
CA THR A 64 -5.36 9.84 0.69
C THR A 64 -4.00 9.58 0.05
N GLN A 65 -3.94 9.37 -1.27
CA GLN A 65 -2.68 9.13 -1.98
C GLN A 65 -1.76 10.35 -1.92
N ALA A 66 -2.31 11.55 -2.14
CA ALA A 66 -1.55 12.78 -2.04
C ALA A 66 -0.96 13.01 -0.63
N GLU A 67 -1.68 12.61 0.41
CA GLU A 67 -1.18 12.68 1.78
C GLU A 67 -0.05 11.67 2.05
N ILE A 68 -0.18 10.43 1.58
CA ILE A 68 0.87 9.41 1.69
C ILE A 68 2.15 9.90 1.01
N ASP A 69 2.03 10.42 -0.21
CA ASP A 69 3.15 10.94 -0.98
C ASP A 69 3.83 12.13 -0.28
N ARG A 70 3.03 13.01 0.34
CA ARG A 70 3.54 14.10 1.19
C ARG A 70 4.37 13.55 2.35
N HIS A 71 3.88 12.54 3.07
CA HIS A 71 4.62 11.91 4.15
C HIS A 71 5.90 11.22 3.64
N LEU A 72 5.86 10.53 2.50
CA LEU A 72 7.04 9.92 1.90
C LEU A 72 8.12 10.95 1.57
N GLU A 73 7.72 12.09 1.01
CA GLU A 73 8.67 13.13 0.62
C GLU A 73 9.27 13.84 1.84
N LEU A 74 8.46 14.16 2.85
CA LEU A 74 8.95 14.69 4.12
C LEU A 74 9.91 13.70 4.79
N GLY A 75 9.56 12.41 4.84
CA GLY A 75 10.42 11.36 5.39
C GLY A 75 11.80 11.32 4.72
N LYS A 76 11.85 11.43 3.38
CA LYS A 76 13.11 11.52 2.63
C LYS A 76 13.90 12.79 2.97
N GLN A 77 13.24 13.93 3.05
CA GLN A 77 13.89 15.21 3.35
C GLN A 77 14.50 15.22 4.76
N TYR A 78 13.75 14.76 5.76
CA TYR A 78 14.26 14.64 7.14
C TYR A 78 15.40 13.63 7.24
N LEU A 79 15.31 12.51 6.49
CA LEU A 79 16.39 11.53 6.42
C LEU A 79 17.67 12.15 5.82
N ALA A 80 17.55 12.93 4.74
CA ALA A 80 18.67 13.63 4.13
C ALA A 80 19.31 14.67 5.07
N LYS A 81 18.51 15.26 5.96
CA LYS A 81 18.98 16.18 7.02
C LYS A 81 19.57 15.45 8.25
N GLY A 82 19.51 14.13 8.31
CA GLY A 82 19.92 13.33 9.47
C GLY A 82 18.95 13.40 10.65
N GLN A 83 17.77 13.99 10.47
CA GLN A 83 16.72 14.07 11.49
C GLN A 83 15.94 12.75 11.53
N LEU A 84 16.58 11.72 12.06
CA LEU A 84 16.08 10.34 11.98
C LEU A 84 14.74 10.12 12.71
N GLY A 85 14.48 10.85 13.80
CA GLY A 85 13.21 10.76 14.53
C GLY A 85 12.02 11.27 13.72
N ASP A 86 12.16 12.44 13.10
CA ASP A 86 11.14 13.04 12.25
C ASP A 86 10.92 12.19 10.99
N ALA A 87 12.02 11.74 10.36
CA ALA A 87 11.96 10.84 9.21
C ALA A 87 11.19 9.56 9.54
N LEU A 88 11.45 8.96 10.70
CA LEU A 88 10.77 7.76 11.16
C LEU A 88 9.26 7.98 11.34
N SER A 89 8.89 9.11 11.94
CA SER A 89 7.47 9.49 12.12
C SER A 89 6.75 9.58 10.78
N HIS A 90 7.32 10.28 9.80
CA HIS A 90 6.72 10.40 8.49
C HIS A 90 6.63 9.07 7.74
N PHE A 91 7.67 8.22 7.82
CA PHE A 91 7.58 6.88 7.24
C PHE A 91 6.59 5.98 7.97
N HIS A 92 6.31 6.20 9.25
CA HIS A 92 5.27 5.47 9.96
C HIS A 92 3.89 5.77 9.38
N SER A 93 3.53 7.06 9.27
CA SER A 93 2.26 7.48 8.66
C SER A 93 2.13 7.02 7.20
N ALA A 94 3.22 7.04 6.43
CA ALA A 94 3.20 6.55 5.05
C ALA A 94 2.93 5.03 4.97
N VAL A 95 3.42 4.23 5.93
CA VAL A 95 3.10 2.80 6.01
C VAL A 95 1.64 2.58 6.41
N GLU A 96 1.09 3.40 7.30
CA GLU A 96 -0.32 3.29 7.70
C GLU A 96 -1.26 3.59 6.53
N GLY A 97 -0.90 4.54 5.66
CA GLY A 97 -1.70 4.87 4.49
C GLY A 97 -1.54 3.90 3.31
N ASP A 98 -0.36 3.30 3.12
CA ASP A 98 -0.14 2.25 2.11
C ASP A 98 0.66 1.05 2.68
N PRO A 99 -0.03 0.06 3.29
CA PRO A 99 0.60 -1.09 3.93
C PRO A 99 1.13 -2.14 2.93
N ASN A 100 0.96 -1.92 1.63
CA ASN A 100 1.48 -2.79 0.58
C ASN A 100 2.70 -2.19 -0.15
N ASN A 101 3.13 -0.99 0.25
CA ASN A 101 4.31 -0.35 -0.31
C ASN A 101 5.61 -0.87 0.32
N TYR A 102 6.21 -1.87 -0.31
CA TYR A 102 7.49 -2.42 0.13
C TYR A 102 8.60 -1.34 0.19
N LEU A 103 8.60 -0.32 -0.67
CA LEU A 103 9.64 0.74 -0.63
C LEU A 103 9.54 1.57 0.64
N THR A 104 8.33 1.82 1.15
CA THR A 104 8.12 2.56 2.40
C THR A 104 8.66 1.79 3.59
N TYR A 105 8.36 0.48 3.68
CA TYR A 105 8.95 -0.39 4.71
C TYR A 105 10.47 -0.42 4.63
N PHE A 106 11.05 -0.53 3.42
CA PHE A 106 12.51 -0.53 3.26
C PHE A 106 13.15 0.79 3.73
N LYS A 107 12.55 1.94 3.39
CA LYS A 107 13.01 3.26 3.85
C LYS A 107 12.93 3.36 5.36
N ARG A 108 11.80 2.95 5.96
CA ARG A 108 11.62 2.94 7.42
C ARG A 108 12.61 2.03 8.13
N GLY A 109 12.83 0.83 7.59
CA GLY A 109 13.85 -0.12 8.05
C GLY A 109 15.26 0.48 8.01
N THR A 110 15.59 1.23 6.97
CA THR A 110 16.88 1.95 6.87
C THR A 110 17.03 3.00 7.97
N VAL A 111 15.96 3.75 8.28
CA VAL A 111 15.96 4.70 9.41
C VAL A 111 16.11 3.98 10.74
N TYR A 112 15.43 2.84 10.94
CA TYR A 112 15.63 2.01 12.13
C TYR A 112 17.07 1.54 12.30
N LEU A 113 17.75 1.15 11.21
CA LEU A 113 19.18 0.80 11.23
C LEU A 113 20.06 1.98 11.62
N ALA A 114 19.81 3.16 11.07
CA ALA A 114 20.53 4.38 11.43
C ALA A 114 20.34 4.74 12.93
N LEU A 115 19.18 4.40 13.51
CA LEU A 115 18.88 4.56 14.93
C LEU A 115 19.38 3.40 15.82
N GLY A 116 20.04 2.38 15.25
CA GLY A 116 20.49 1.20 15.99
C GLY A 116 19.36 0.24 16.41
N LYS A 117 18.14 0.43 15.91
CA LYS A 117 16.96 -0.39 16.22
C LYS A 117 16.87 -1.60 15.28
N ALA A 118 17.87 -2.47 15.34
CA ALA A 118 18.01 -3.62 14.44
C ALA A 118 16.79 -4.55 14.40
N LYS A 119 16.15 -4.80 15.55
CA LYS A 119 14.95 -5.66 15.63
C LYS A 119 13.77 -5.10 14.82
N ASN A 120 13.53 -3.80 14.90
CA ASN A 120 12.48 -3.14 14.12
C ASN A 120 12.81 -3.14 12.63
N ALA A 121 14.09 -2.92 12.28
CA ALA A 121 14.54 -3.00 10.90
C ALA A 121 14.34 -4.41 10.31
N LEU A 122 14.66 -5.47 11.05
CA LEU A 122 14.41 -6.85 10.61
C LEU A 122 12.93 -7.07 10.27
N SER A 123 12.02 -6.67 11.17
CA SER A 123 10.57 -6.79 10.92
C SER A 123 10.12 -6.05 9.66
N ASP A 124 10.65 -4.85 9.40
CA ASP A 124 10.33 -4.11 8.18
C ASP A 124 10.92 -4.79 6.94
N LEU A 125 12.16 -5.30 7.02
CA LEU A 125 12.82 -6.01 5.92
C LEU A 125 12.14 -7.34 5.60
N ASP A 126 11.65 -8.06 6.60
CA ASP A 126 10.84 -9.26 6.41
C ASP A 126 9.57 -8.92 5.63
N ARG A 127 8.86 -7.86 6.03
CA ARG A 127 7.67 -7.38 5.31
C ARG A 127 7.99 -6.97 3.87
N VAL A 128 9.15 -6.35 3.62
CA VAL A 128 9.61 -6.05 2.26
C VAL A 128 9.75 -7.32 1.43
N LEU A 129 10.33 -8.37 1.99
CA LEU A 129 10.58 -9.63 1.29
C LEU A 129 9.32 -10.51 1.17
N GLU A 130 8.32 -10.32 2.03
CA GLU A 130 6.98 -10.89 1.85
C GLU A 130 6.26 -10.26 0.64
N ILE A 131 6.28 -8.93 0.53
CA ILE A 131 5.61 -8.20 -0.55
C ILE A 131 6.39 -8.32 -1.86
N LYS A 132 7.71 -8.14 -1.79
CA LYS A 132 8.62 -8.16 -2.93
C LYS A 132 9.80 -9.10 -2.65
N PRO A 133 9.64 -10.40 -2.90
CA PRO A 133 10.68 -11.40 -2.63
C PRO A 133 11.98 -11.14 -3.40
N ASP A 134 11.92 -10.60 -4.63
CA ASP A 134 13.08 -10.30 -5.48
C ASP A 134 13.84 -9.04 -5.08
N PHE A 135 13.49 -8.37 -3.97
CA PHE A 135 14.14 -7.12 -3.57
C PHE A 135 15.50 -7.35 -2.89
N THR A 136 16.55 -7.45 -3.72
CA THR A 136 17.94 -7.69 -3.32
C THR A 136 18.44 -6.77 -2.20
N ALA A 137 18.11 -5.48 -2.24
CA ALA A 137 18.59 -4.52 -1.24
C ALA A 137 18.08 -4.84 0.18
N ALA A 138 16.86 -5.38 0.32
CA ALA A 138 16.38 -5.83 1.62
C ALA A 138 17.07 -7.10 2.09
N ARG A 139 17.30 -8.08 1.20
CA ARG A 139 18.06 -9.30 1.54
C ARG A 139 19.47 -8.97 2.02
N ILE A 140 20.19 -8.11 1.29
CA ILE A 140 21.54 -7.66 1.70
C ILE A 140 21.48 -6.95 3.05
N SER A 141 20.52 -6.05 3.26
CA SER A 141 20.38 -5.34 4.53
C SER A 141 20.09 -6.29 5.69
N ARG A 142 19.22 -7.29 5.50
CA ARG A 142 18.87 -8.30 6.50
C ARG A 142 20.06 -9.21 6.82
N GLY A 143 20.74 -9.71 5.80
CA GLY A 143 21.97 -10.50 5.95
C GLY A 143 23.07 -9.73 6.69
N ASN A 144 23.23 -8.43 6.44
CA ASN A 144 24.18 -7.58 7.17
C ASN A 144 23.81 -7.41 8.65
N ILE A 145 22.52 -7.38 9.00
CA ILE A 145 22.08 -7.34 10.40
C ILE A 145 22.43 -8.65 11.10
N HIS A 146 22.09 -9.78 10.49
CA HIS A 146 22.42 -11.12 11.02
C HIS A 146 23.94 -11.30 11.19
N LEU A 147 24.74 -10.83 10.22
CA LEU A 147 26.19 -10.85 10.31
C LEU A 147 26.69 -10.08 11.55
N LYS A 148 26.14 -8.90 11.82
CA LYS A 148 26.48 -8.09 13.01
C LYS A 148 26.02 -8.75 14.32
N GLN A 149 24.99 -9.58 14.27
CA GLN A 149 24.47 -10.34 15.40
C GLN A 149 25.18 -11.70 15.60
N ALA A 150 26.13 -12.04 14.72
CA ALA A 150 26.81 -13.34 14.66
C ALA A 150 25.88 -14.52 14.30
N ASP A 151 24.73 -14.24 13.69
CA ASP A 151 23.81 -15.23 13.14
C ASP A 151 24.26 -15.65 11.73
N TYR A 152 25.41 -16.33 11.64
CA TYR A 152 26.08 -16.60 10.37
C TYR A 152 25.26 -17.46 9.41
N ASP A 153 24.47 -18.40 9.93
CA ASP A 153 23.61 -19.28 9.11
C ASP A 153 22.55 -18.47 8.35
N LEU A 154 21.88 -17.54 9.03
CA LEU A 154 20.87 -16.67 8.43
C LEU A 154 21.51 -15.66 7.45
N ALA A 155 22.65 -15.09 7.82
CA ALA A 155 23.39 -14.20 6.94
C ALA A 155 23.83 -14.89 5.64
N GLN A 156 24.36 -16.11 5.75
CA GLN A 156 24.76 -16.92 4.59
C GLN A 156 23.57 -17.22 3.68
N LEU A 157 22.42 -17.61 4.26
CA LEU A 157 21.19 -17.87 3.50
C LEU A 157 20.74 -16.63 2.71
N ASP A 158 20.72 -15.46 3.36
CA ASP A 158 20.31 -14.21 2.69
C ASP A 158 21.25 -13.83 1.55
N PHE A 159 22.57 -13.95 1.73
CA PHE A 159 23.53 -13.65 0.67
C PHE A 159 23.51 -14.68 -0.46
N TYR A 160 23.27 -15.95 -0.15
CA TYR A 160 23.12 -17.00 -1.16
C TYR A 160 21.95 -16.71 -2.10
N ASN A 161 20.79 -16.33 -1.56
CA ASN A 161 19.58 -15.97 -2.29
C ASN A 161 19.67 -14.66 -3.11
N VAL A 162 20.81 -13.96 -3.04
CA VAL A 162 21.09 -12.78 -3.86
C VAL A 162 21.93 -13.14 -5.09
N LEU A 163 22.74 -14.19 -4.99
CA LEU A 163 23.70 -14.58 -6.03
C LEU A 163 23.13 -15.58 -7.05
N TRP A 164 22.05 -16.27 -6.70
CA TRP A 164 21.41 -17.34 -7.47
C TRP A 164 19.89 -17.18 -7.44
#